data_AF-A0A7W4WCJ2-F1
#
_entry.id   AF-A0A7W4WCJ2-F1
#
_cell.length_a   1.000
_cell.length_b   1.000
_cell.length_c   1.000
_cell.angle_alpha   90.00
_cell.angle_beta   90.00
_cell.angle_gamma   90.00
#
_symmetry.space_group_name_H-M   'P 1'
#
loop_
_entity.id
_entity.type
_entity.pdbx_description
1 polymer ?
#
loop_
_entity_poly.entity_id
_entity_poly.type
_entity_poly.pdbx_seq_one_letter_code
_entity_poly.pdbx_strand_id
1 'polypeptide(L)'
;MQKVYSLIIALVISVPALGETTAEQQWHSIKEQLAQLENCEETQSCPQDLTNPRNSFYLLGEQINEELDKLAEWQRQFGVSDESRALLHHYLIYPNEFVQTKTVQILAEMSADDATAEQLLTVLPDVKDKQLLVPLLVQLQRYPHLRQEIDGAFADVLQRGSFNAAKVLAQHIQPFLTAENLPFYQQLLGQLPENSAKARALKKAIDRQMARNKP
;
A
#
# COMPACT_ATOMS: atom_id res chain seq x y z
N MET A 1 0.01 83.35 -15.98
CA MET A 1 0.83 82.16 -16.30
C MET A 1 0.81 81.23 -15.08
N GLN A 2 -0.08 80.25 -15.08
CA GLN A 2 -0.30 79.35 -13.94
C GLN A 2 -0.01 77.93 -14.42
N LYS A 3 1.13 77.37 -13.99
CA LYS A 3 1.56 76.02 -14.38
C LYS A 3 0.83 75.01 -13.51
N VAL A 4 -0.06 74.25 -14.13
CA VAL A 4 -0.71 73.07 -13.53
C VAL A 4 0.27 71.91 -13.63
N TYR A 5 0.83 71.48 -12.50
CA TYR A 5 1.61 70.25 -12.42
C TYR A 5 0.65 69.09 -12.15
N SER A 6 0.39 68.28 -13.18
CA SER A 6 -0.30 67.00 -13.06
C SER A 6 0.62 66.01 -12.32
N LEU A 7 0.30 65.78 -11.05
CA LEU A 7 0.91 64.73 -10.24
C LEU A 7 0.35 63.38 -10.72
N ILE A 8 1.09 62.66 -11.55
CA ILE A 8 0.78 61.27 -11.91
C ILE A 8 1.21 60.40 -10.72
N ILE A 9 0.24 60.04 -9.89
CA ILE A 9 0.43 59.03 -8.83
C ILE A 9 0.49 57.68 -9.53
N ALA A 10 1.71 57.14 -9.66
CA ALA A 10 1.91 55.76 -10.08
C ALA A 10 1.41 54.84 -8.95
N LEU A 11 0.23 54.26 -9.12
CA LEU A 11 -0.25 53.15 -8.31
C LEU A 11 0.65 51.94 -8.61
N VAL A 12 1.59 51.66 -7.71
CA VAL A 12 2.30 50.38 -7.67
C VAL A 12 1.28 49.37 -7.14
N ILE A 13 0.63 48.64 -8.05
CA ILE A 13 -0.16 47.47 -7.70
C ILE A 13 0.86 46.40 -7.29
N SER A 14 1.08 46.28 -5.98
CA SER A 14 1.80 45.15 -5.39
C SER A 14 1.07 43.87 -5.79
N VAL A 15 1.65 43.14 -6.74
CA VAL A 15 1.28 41.76 -7.07
C VAL A 15 1.38 40.97 -5.76
N PRO A 16 0.30 40.37 -5.24
CA PRO A 16 0.44 39.48 -4.10
C PRO A 16 1.39 38.37 -4.54
N ALA A 17 2.52 38.25 -3.85
CA ALA A 17 3.33 37.05 -3.96
C ALA A 17 2.38 35.87 -3.76
N LEU A 18 2.30 35.01 -4.77
CA LEU A 18 1.51 33.78 -4.75
C LEU A 18 2.09 32.90 -3.63
N GLY A 19 1.64 33.13 -2.40
CA GLY A 19 1.97 32.28 -1.26
C GLY A 19 1.35 30.93 -1.52
N GLU A 20 2.17 29.89 -1.52
CA GLU A 20 1.71 28.50 -1.57
C GLU A 20 0.61 28.29 -0.52
N THR A 21 -0.42 27.55 -0.91
CA THR A 21 -1.50 27.21 0.00
C THR A 21 -0.99 26.34 1.14
N THR A 22 -1.64 26.37 2.31
CA THR A 22 -1.27 25.51 3.44
C THR A 22 -1.25 24.02 3.04
N ALA A 23 -2.13 23.61 2.12
CA ALA A 23 -2.17 22.25 1.58
C ALA A 23 -0.90 21.90 0.78
N GLU A 24 -0.46 22.79 -0.10
CA GLU A 24 0.78 22.62 -0.90
C GLU A 24 2.02 22.59 -0.01
N GLN A 25 2.09 23.46 0.99
CA GLN A 25 3.20 23.50 1.94
C GLN A 25 3.32 22.19 2.75
N GLN A 26 2.19 21.68 3.24
CA GLN A 26 2.17 20.40 3.97
C GLN A 26 2.54 19.23 3.06
N TRP A 27 2.00 19.18 1.84
CA TRP A 27 2.34 18.16 0.86
C TRP A 27 3.83 18.17 0.52
N HIS A 28 4.40 19.36 0.30
CA HIS A 28 5.82 19.52 0.02
C HIS A 28 6.68 19.05 1.20
N SER A 29 6.32 19.45 2.42
CA SER A 29 7.03 19.01 3.63
C SER A 29 6.99 17.49 3.81
N ILE A 30 5.86 16.83 3.57
CA ILE A 30 5.74 15.37 3.69
C ILE A 30 6.65 14.68 2.67
N LYS A 31 6.61 15.11 1.40
CA LYS A 31 7.46 14.55 0.34
C LYS A 31 8.94 14.75 0.64
N GLU A 32 9.32 15.94 1.10
CA GLU A 32 10.71 16.25 1.43
C GLU A 32 11.23 15.36 2.57
N GLN A 33 10.47 15.21 3.65
CA GLN A 33 10.87 14.37 4.78
C GLN A 33 10.98 12.89 4.39
N LEU A 34 10.00 12.39 3.63
CA LEU A 34 10.05 11.03 3.09
C LEU A 34 11.28 10.81 2.20
N ALA A 35 11.57 11.74 1.28
CA ALA A 35 12.76 11.66 0.44
C ALA A 35 14.07 11.74 1.26
N GLN A 36 14.13 12.56 2.31
CA GLN A 36 15.29 12.64 3.20
C GLN A 36 15.50 11.32 3.96
N LEU A 37 14.43 10.66 4.41
CA LEU A 37 14.50 9.35 5.07
C LEU A 37 14.97 8.26 4.11
N GLU A 38 14.51 8.25 2.86
CA GLU A 38 14.93 7.26 1.87
C GLU A 38 16.40 7.40 1.48
N ASN A 39 16.90 8.64 1.39
CA ASN A 39 18.28 8.92 1.00
C ASN A 39 19.21 9.07 2.20
N CYS A 40 18.76 8.69 3.40
CA CYS A 40 19.47 8.96 4.65
C CYS A 40 20.85 8.30 4.73
N GLU A 41 21.06 7.20 4.02
CA GLU A 41 22.34 6.50 3.98
C GLU A 41 23.37 7.30 3.18
N GLU A 42 22.95 7.89 2.07
CA GLU A 42 23.80 8.73 1.21
C GLU A 42 24.17 10.05 1.91
N THR A 43 23.23 10.62 2.66
CA THR A 43 23.42 11.87 3.41
C THR A 43 23.99 11.67 4.81
N GLN A 44 24.23 10.42 5.23
CA GLN A 44 24.66 10.05 6.60
C GLN A 44 23.74 10.61 7.70
N SER A 45 22.45 10.74 7.39
CA SER A 45 21.43 11.29 8.30
C SER A 45 20.41 10.24 8.76
N CYS A 46 20.69 8.94 8.56
CA CYS A 46 19.76 7.91 9.00
C CYS A 46 19.56 7.95 10.51
N PRO A 47 18.31 7.77 10.98
CA PRO A 47 18.01 7.61 12.39
C PRO A 47 18.87 6.51 13.01
N GLN A 48 19.52 6.82 14.13
CA GLN A 48 20.39 5.88 14.85
C GLN A 48 19.83 5.61 16.24
N ASP A 49 19.62 4.34 16.56
CA ASP A 49 19.45 3.91 17.95
C ASP A 49 20.83 3.75 18.60
N LEU A 50 21.22 4.76 19.38
CA LEU A 50 22.50 4.78 20.10
C LEU A 50 22.61 3.71 21.18
N THR A 51 21.48 3.15 21.63
CA THR A 51 21.44 2.09 22.64
C THR A 51 21.62 0.72 21.99
N ASN A 52 21.07 0.53 20.79
CA ASN A 52 21.21 -0.72 20.03
C ASN A 52 21.22 -0.45 18.50
N PRO A 53 22.39 -0.38 17.86
CA PRO A 53 22.50 -0.11 16.42
C PRO A 53 21.76 -1.10 15.52
N ARG A 54 21.44 -2.30 16.00
CA ARG A 54 20.63 -3.27 15.24
C ARG A 54 19.18 -2.82 15.06
N ASN A 55 18.74 -1.83 15.85
CA ASN A 55 17.40 -1.29 15.77
C ASN A 55 17.26 -0.13 14.79
N SER A 56 18.36 0.44 14.27
CA SER A 56 18.30 1.61 13.38
C SER A 56 17.42 1.38 12.14
N PHE A 57 17.38 0.15 11.61
CA PHE A 57 16.47 -0.22 10.52
C PHE A 57 14.98 -0.10 10.90
N TYR A 58 14.61 -0.52 12.11
CA TYR A 58 13.22 -0.39 12.59
C TYR A 58 12.87 1.06 12.87
N LEU A 59 13.81 1.84 13.42
CA LEU A 59 13.63 3.26 13.67
C LEU A 59 13.42 4.05 12.37
N LEU A 60 14.17 3.73 11.31
CA LEU A 60 13.93 4.31 9.99
C LEU A 60 12.51 3.99 9.49
N GLY A 61 12.08 2.72 9.59
CA GLY A 61 10.72 2.33 9.22
C GLY A 61 9.64 3.02 10.05
N GLU A 62 9.89 3.26 11.34
CA GLU A 62 9.00 4.00 12.23
C GLU A 62 8.85 5.46 11.79
N GLN A 63 9.96 6.15 11.50
CA GLN A 63 9.90 7.54 11.02
C GLN A 63 9.21 7.66 9.66
N ILE A 64 9.45 6.72 8.74
CA ILE A 64 8.70 6.67 7.48
C ILE A 64 7.20 6.49 7.75
N ASN A 65 6.83 5.61 8.69
CA ASN A 65 5.42 5.43 9.07
C ASN A 65 4.79 6.70 9.68
N GLU A 66 5.55 7.48 10.45
CA GLU A 66 5.07 8.77 10.98
C GLU A 66 4.76 9.76 9.85
N GLU A 67 5.62 9.85 8.83
CA GLU A 67 5.35 10.70 7.66
C GLU A 67 4.20 10.17 6.80
N LEU A 68 4.04 8.84 6.68
CA LEU A 68 2.88 8.23 6.03
C LEU A 68 1.57 8.48 6.80
N ASP A 69 1.61 8.57 8.13
CA ASP A 69 0.44 8.96 8.93
C ASP A 69 0.07 10.44 8.68
N LYS A 70 1.05 11.32 8.50
CA LYS A 70 0.80 12.71 8.07
C LYS A 70 0.22 12.78 6.67
N LEU A 71 0.69 11.94 5.75
CA LEU A 71 0.11 11.81 4.41
C LEU A 71 -1.36 11.39 4.47
N ALA A 72 -1.69 10.37 5.26
CA ALA A 72 -3.06 9.92 5.42
C ALA A 72 -3.97 11.04 5.97
N GLU A 73 -3.50 11.78 6.97
CA GLU A 73 -4.24 12.93 7.50
C GLU A 73 -4.42 14.05 6.46
N TRP A 74 -3.36 14.36 5.72
CA TRP A 74 -3.42 15.32 4.62
C TRP A 74 -4.46 14.91 3.57
N GLN A 75 -4.50 13.62 3.18
CA GLN A 75 -5.50 13.09 2.24
C GLN A 75 -6.94 13.20 2.76
N ARG A 76 -7.16 12.99 4.06
CA ARG A 76 -8.49 13.18 4.67
C ARG A 76 -8.93 14.64 4.66
N GLN A 77 -7.99 15.56 4.82
CA GLN A 77 -8.27 16.99 4.88
C GLN A 77 -8.45 17.63 3.50
N PHE A 78 -7.61 17.26 2.52
CA PHE A 78 -7.53 17.93 1.21
C PHE A 78 -7.94 17.06 0.03
N GLY A 79 -8.21 15.78 0.28
CA GLY A 79 -8.55 14.80 -0.74
C GLY A 79 -7.34 14.02 -1.26
N VAL A 80 -7.66 12.94 -1.97
CA VAL A 80 -6.66 12.09 -2.63
C VAL A 80 -6.25 12.71 -3.97
N SER A 81 -4.96 12.82 -4.21
CA SER A 81 -4.37 13.17 -5.52
C SER A 81 -3.67 11.97 -6.16
N ASP A 82 -3.51 12.01 -7.50
CA ASP A 82 -2.74 10.98 -8.22
C ASP A 82 -1.29 10.91 -7.74
N GLU A 83 -0.68 12.05 -7.39
CA GLU A 83 0.67 12.09 -6.83
C GLU A 83 0.75 11.38 -5.47
N SER A 84 -0.24 11.60 -4.59
CA SER A 84 -0.29 10.94 -3.28
C SER A 84 -0.47 9.43 -3.42
N ARG A 85 -1.22 8.98 -4.42
CA ARG A 85 -1.39 7.56 -4.74
C ARG A 85 -0.10 6.94 -5.29
N ALA A 86 0.56 7.62 -6.23
CA ALA A 86 1.83 7.17 -6.79
C ALA A 86 2.91 7.04 -5.70
N LEU A 87 2.93 7.97 -4.73
CA LEU A 87 3.82 7.89 -3.57
C LEU A 87 3.53 6.64 -2.72
N LEU A 88 2.26 6.30 -2.48
CA LEU A 88 1.91 5.07 -1.79
C LEU A 88 2.29 3.82 -2.60
N HIS A 89 2.12 3.82 -3.92
CA HIS A 89 2.59 2.71 -4.76
C HIS A 89 4.10 2.49 -4.66
N HIS A 90 4.87 3.58 -4.59
CA HIS A 90 6.31 3.53 -4.32
C HIS A 90 6.63 2.88 -2.98
N TYR A 91 5.94 3.27 -1.90
CA TYR A 91 6.16 2.67 -0.58
C TYR A 91 5.64 1.24 -0.41
N LEU A 92 4.78 0.77 -1.32
CA LEU A 92 4.27 -0.60 -1.30
C LEU A 92 5.38 -1.63 -1.57
N ILE A 93 6.42 -1.24 -2.30
CA ILE A 93 7.59 -2.09 -2.60
C ILE A 93 8.82 -1.74 -1.75
N TYR A 94 8.68 -0.85 -0.76
CA TYR A 94 9.78 -0.42 0.12
C TYR A 94 10.34 -1.62 0.92
N PRO A 95 11.67 -1.75 1.15
CA PRO A 95 12.29 -2.93 1.76
C PRO A 95 12.08 -3.03 3.29
N ASN A 96 10.91 -2.64 3.80
CA ASN A 96 10.51 -2.77 5.19
C ASN A 96 9.02 -3.15 5.28
N GLU A 97 8.72 -4.35 5.79
CA GLU A 97 7.35 -4.89 5.82
C GLU A 97 6.38 -4.06 6.70
N PHE A 98 6.88 -3.30 7.69
CA PHE A 98 6.04 -2.39 8.48
C PHE A 98 5.59 -1.19 7.65
N VAL A 99 6.49 -0.64 6.82
CA VAL A 99 6.18 0.45 5.87
C VAL A 99 5.19 -0.03 4.82
N GLN A 100 5.42 -1.23 4.26
CA GLN A 100 4.48 -1.84 3.31
C GLN A 100 3.10 -2.04 3.96
N THR A 101 3.06 -2.53 5.21
CA THR A 101 1.79 -2.75 5.94
C THR A 101 1.04 -1.45 6.16
N LYS A 102 1.73 -0.38 6.61
CA LYS A 102 1.14 0.96 6.77
C LYS A 102 0.60 1.47 5.44
N THR A 103 1.37 1.33 4.36
CA THR A 103 0.99 1.74 3.01
C THR A 103 -0.30 1.05 2.57
N VAL A 104 -0.43 -0.26 2.77
CA VAL A 104 -1.66 -1.00 2.45
C VAL A 104 -2.86 -0.50 3.27
N GLN A 105 -2.66 -0.15 4.54
CA GLN A 105 -3.72 0.41 5.39
C GLN A 105 -4.21 1.75 4.84
N ILE A 106 -3.31 2.63 4.40
CA ILE A 106 -3.66 3.94 3.82
C ILE A 106 -4.37 3.74 2.47
N LEU A 107 -3.86 2.86 1.60
CA LEU A 107 -4.52 2.51 0.33
C LEU A 107 -5.94 1.94 0.54
N ALA A 108 -6.22 1.33 1.70
CA ALA A 108 -7.55 0.84 2.03
C ALA A 108 -8.56 1.96 2.34
N GLU A 109 -8.10 3.13 2.80
CA GLU A 109 -8.93 4.32 3.02
C GLU A 109 -9.33 5.01 1.70
N MET A 110 -8.55 4.78 0.63
CA MET A 110 -8.76 5.40 -0.68
C MET A 110 -9.83 4.66 -1.50
N SER A 111 -10.42 5.35 -2.49
CA SER A 111 -11.27 4.69 -3.49
C SER A 111 -10.49 3.62 -4.25
N ALA A 112 -11.15 2.48 -4.49
CA ALA A 112 -10.57 1.37 -5.22
C ALA A 112 -10.34 1.77 -6.69
N ASP A 113 -9.19 1.38 -7.23
CA ASP A 113 -8.79 1.58 -8.61
C ASP A 113 -7.90 0.43 -9.09
N ASP A 114 -7.95 0.17 -10.39
CA ASP A 114 -7.27 -1.00 -10.97
C ASP A 114 -5.74 -0.89 -10.87
N ALA A 115 -5.18 0.33 -10.96
CA ALA A 115 -3.73 0.52 -10.82
C ALA A 115 -3.24 0.09 -9.42
N THR A 116 -3.99 0.41 -8.37
CA THR A 116 -3.70 -0.09 -7.02
C THR A 116 -3.80 -1.61 -6.95
N ALA A 117 -4.82 -2.22 -7.56
CA ALA A 117 -4.94 -3.68 -7.57
C ALA A 117 -3.76 -4.36 -8.26
N GLU A 118 -3.33 -3.84 -9.40
CA GLU A 118 -2.16 -4.32 -10.14
C GLU A 118 -0.90 -4.27 -9.26
N GLN A 119 -0.65 -3.16 -8.57
CA GLN A 119 0.50 -3.05 -7.65
C GLN A 119 0.41 -4.02 -6.46
N LEU A 120 -0.78 -4.26 -5.91
CA LEU A 120 -0.94 -5.25 -4.84
C LEU A 120 -0.65 -6.67 -5.33
N LEU A 121 -1.03 -6.99 -6.56
CA LEU A 121 -0.78 -8.29 -7.19
C LEU A 121 0.70 -8.52 -7.50
N THR A 122 1.46 -7.48 -7.86
CA THR A 122 2.92 -7.61 -8.10
C THR A 122 3.69 -7.88 -6.82
N VAL A 123 3.26 -7.32 -5.68
CA VAL A 123 3.92 -7.53 -4.38
C VAL A 123 3.59 -8.88 -3.76
N LEU A 124 2.37 -9.40 -3.99
CA LEU A 124 1.85 -10.59 -3.30
C LEU A 124 2.78 -11.82 -3.30
N PRO A 125 3.46 -12.20 -4.39
CA PRO A 125 4.34 -13.37 -4.42
C PRO A 125 5.55 -13.28 -3.48
N ASP A 126 6.02 -12.07 -3.20
CA ASP A 126 7.23 -11.81 -2.41
C ASP A 126 6.97 -11.63 -0.91
N VAL A 127 5.70 -11.53 -0.51
CA VAL A 127 5.30 -11.31 0.88
C VAL A 127 5.63 -12.55 1.72
N LYS A 128 6.35 -12.34 2.82
CA LYS A 128 6.73 -13.41 3.76
C LYS A 128 6.01 -13.28 5.10
N ASP A 129 5.78 -12.05 5.54
CA ASP A 129 5.07 -11.79 6.79
C ASP A 129 3.54 -11.83 6.63
N LYS A 130 2.89 -12.48 7.60
CA LYS A 130 1.43 -12.55 7.70
C LYS A 130 0.79 -11.17 7.99
N GLN A 131 1.53 -10.27 8.65
CA GLN A 131 1.08 -8.94 9.03
C GLN A 131 0.83 -8.06 7.81
N LEU A 132 1.59 -8.27 6.74
CA LEU A 132 1.36 -7.64 5.44
C LEU A 132 0.37 -8.44 4.60
N LEU A 133 0.50 -9.77 4.56
CA LEU A 133 -0.32 -10.62 3.69
C LEU A 133 -1.82 -10.48 4.00
N VAL A 134 -2.23 -10.45 5.27
CA VAL A 134 -3.66 -10.37 5.60
C VAL A 134 -4.29 -9.05 5.15
N PRO A 135 -3.72 -7.86 5.45
CA PRO A 135 -4.18 -6.59 4.86
C PRO A 135 -4.24 -6.59 3.34
N LEU A 136 -3.23 -7.15 2.66
CA LEU A 136 -3.24 -7.28 1.19
C LEU A 136 -4.44 -8.08 0.71
N LEU A 137 -4.72 -9.23 1.33
CA LEU A 137 -5.87 -10.06 0.99
C LEU A 137 -7.20 -9.39 1.32
N VAL A 138 -7.28 -8.55 2.37
CA VAL A 138 -8.50 -7.77 2.63
C VAL A 138 -8.70 -6.74 1.52
N GLN A 139 -7.64 -6.05 1.11
CA GLN A 139 -7.70 -5.03 0.06
C GLN A 139 -8.05 -5.64 -1.30
N LEU A 140 -7.52 -6.82 -1.65
CA LEU A 140 -7.82 -7.50 -2.91
C LEU A 140 -9.30 -7.91 -3.05
N GLN A 141 -10.06 -8.06 -1.95
CA GLN A 141 -11.50 -8.35 -2.01
C GLN A 141 -12.32 -7.22 -2.64
N ARG A 142 -11.75 -6.02 -2.75
CA ARG A 142 -12.41 -4.85 -3.36
C ARG A 142 -12.42 -4.89 -4.89
N TYR A 143 -11.74 -5.86 -5.51
CA TYR A 143 -11.56 -5.97 -6.97
C TYR A 143 -12.14 -7.27 -7.53
N PRO A 144 -13.46 -7.52 -7.38
CA PRO A 144 -14.06 -8.78 -7.81
C PRO A 144 -14.05 -8.98 -9.33
N HIS A 145 -13.83 -7.92 -10.12
CA HIS A 145 -13.71 -7.98 -11.58
C HIS A 145 -12.33 -8.50 -12.04
N LEU A 146 -11.29 -8.40 -11.21
CA LEU A 146 -9.94 -8.91 -11.47
C LEU A 146 -9.74 -10.33 -10.92
N ARG A 147 -10.82 -11.12 -10.86
CA ARG A 147 -10.81 -12.43 -10.21
C ARG A 147 -9.78 -13.38 -10.83
N GLN A 148 -9.64 -13.36 -12.15
CA GLN A 148 -8.75 -14.29 -12.84
C GLN A 148 -7.28 -14.00 -12.51
N GLU A 149 -6.92 -12.72 -12.43
CA GLU A 149 -5.60 -12.22 -12.06
C GLU A 149 -5.29 -12.55 -10.60
N ILE A 150 -6.26 -12.33 -9.70
CA ILE A 150 -6.17 -12.70 -8.28
C ILE A 150 -5.98 -14.21 -8.12
N ASP A 151 -6.79 -15.03 -8.80
CA ASP A 151 -6.72 -16.49 -8.74
C ASP A 151 -5.34 -17.00 -9.22
N GLY A 152 -4.80 -16.40 -10.29
CA GLY A 152 -3.45 -16.66 -10.80
C GLY A 152 -2.35 -16.34 -9.78
N ALA A 153 -2.38 -15.14 -9.19
CA ALA A 153 -1.42 -14.75 -8.16
C ALA A 153 -1.52 -15.63 -6.91
N PHE A 154 -2.72 -16.04 -6.52
CA PHE A 154 -2.93 -16.94 -5.39
C PHE A 154 -2.36 -18.34 -5.65
N ALA A 155 -2.52 -18.86 -6.87
CA ALA A 155 -1.90 -20.13 -7.25
C ALA A 155 -0.38 -20.05 -7.15
N ASP A 156 0.22 -18.95 -7.61
CA ASP A 156 1.66 -18.72 -7.50
C ASP A 156 2.15 -18.72 -6.05
N VAL A 157 1.46 -18.02 -5.16
CA VAL A 157 1.79 -18.01 -3.72
C VAL A 157 1.60 -19.41 -3.11
N LEU A 158 0.52 -20.12 -3.45
CA LEU A 158 0.25 -21.47 -2.92
C LEU A 158 1.30 -22.48 -3.38
N GLN A 159 1.80 -22.38 -4.61
CA GLN A 159 2.79 -23.30 -5.17
C GLN A 159 4.21 -22.94 -4.76
N ARG A 160 4.61 -21.68 -4.96
CA ARG A 160 6.00 -21.21 -4.93
C ARG A 160 6.32 -20.24 -3.79
N GLY A 161 5.32 -19.63 -3.18
CA GLY A 161 5.51 -18.70 -2.06
C GLY A 161 6.12 -19.37 -0.82
N SER A 162 6.55 -18.53 0.13
CA SER A 162 7.10 -19.02 1.40
C SER A 162 6.09 -19.94 2.12
N PHE A 163 6.58 -20.90 2.92
CA PHE A 163 5.70 -21.81 3.65
C PHE A 163 4.64 -21.08 4.49
N ASN A 164 5.04 -19.99 5.14
CA ASN A 164 4.14 -19.18 5.95
C ASN A 164 3.11 -18.44 5.10
N ALA A 165 3.53 -17.77 4.02
CA ALA A 165 2.64 -17.04 3.12
C ALA A 165 1.61 -17.97 2.47
N ALA A 166 2.04 -19.09 1.90
CA ALA A 166 1.15 -20.08 1.29
C ALA A 166 0.12 -20.64 2.28
N LYS A 167 0.54 -20.90 3.53
CA LYS A 167 -0.35 -21.36 4.60
C LYS A 167 -1.37 -20.28 4.99
N VAL A 168 -0.92 -19.05 5.20
CA VAL A 168 -1.78 -17.92 5.61
C VAL A 168 -2.78 -17.58 4.50
N LEU A 169 -2.34 -17.54 3.24
CA LEU A 169 -3.23 -17.39 2.09
C LEU A 169 -4.31 -18.48 2.09
N ALA A 170 -3.92 -19.75 2.18
CA ALA A 170 -4.87 -20.86 2.20
C ALA A 170 -5.89 -20.78 3.35
N GLN A 171 -5.52 -20.17 4.48
CA GLN A 171 -6.42 -19.94 5.62
C GLN A 171 -7.41 -18.79 5.38
N HIS A 172 -7.07 -17.81 4.55
CA HIS A 172 -7.85 -16.60 4.29
C HIS A 172 -8.47 -16.56 2.89
N ILE A 173 -8.34 -17.62 2.10
CA ILE A 173 -8.82 -17.67 0.71
C ILE A 173 -10.35 -17.73 0.58
N GLN A 174 -11.07 -18.07 1.65
CA GLN A 174 -12.52 -18.30 1.62
C GLN A 174 -13.34 -17.18 0.93
N PRO A 175 -13.10 -15.88 1.17
CA PRO A 175 -13.87 -14.80 0.54
C PRO A 175 -13.72 -14.73 -0.98
N PHE A 176 -12.68 -15.36 -1.53
CA PHE A 176 -12.38 -15.39 -2.96
C PHE A 176 -12.90 -16.64 -3.66
N LEU A 177 -13.37 -17.64 -2.90
CA LEU A 177 -13.94 -18.84 -3.47
C LEU A 177 -15.38 -18.58 -3.93
N THR A 178 -15.63 -18.89 -5.20
CA THR A 178 -16.91 -18.74 -5.88
C THR A 178 -17.29 -20.06 -6.54
N ALA A 179 -18.53 -20.19 -7.03
CA ALA A 179 -18.92 -21.41 -7.73
C ALA A 179 -18.11 -21.59 -9.03
N GLU A 180 -17.75 -20.47 -9.66
CA GLU A 180 -17.07 -20.43 -10.95
C GLU A 180 -15.59 -20.86 -10.84
N ASN A 181 -14.87 -20.40 -9.81
CA ASN A 181 -13.44 -20.72 -9.64
C ASN A 181 -13.15 -21.91 -8.71
N LEU A 182 -14.16 -22.52 -8.10
CA LEU A 182 -13.96 -23.68 -7.23
C LEU A 182 -13.24 -24.86 -7.93
N PRO A 183 -13.55 -25.22 -9.19
CA PRO A 183 -12.84 -26.29 -9.89
C PRO A 183 -11.34 -26.02 -10.04
N PHE A 184 -10.95 -24.76 -10.26
CA PHE A 184 -9.56 -24.35 -10.35
C PHE A 184 -8.82 -24.64 -9.03
N TYR A 185 -9.39 -24.24 -7.89
CA TYR A 185 -8.77 -24.50 -6.59
C TYR A 185 -8.77 -25.98 -6.18
N GLN A 186 -9.75 -26.78 -6.64
CA GLN A 186 -9.75 -28.24 -6.46
C GLN A 186 -8.61 -28.89 -7.25
N GLN A 187 -8.40 -28.49 -8.50
CA GLN A 187 -7.27 -28.94 -9.30
C GLN A 187 -5.94 -28.55 -8.66
N LEU A 188 -5.82 -27.29 -8.22
CA LEU A 188 -4.64 -26.78 -7.54
C LEU A 188 -4.33 -27.57 -6.26
N LEU A 189 -5.35 -27.90 -5.46
CA LEU A 189 -5.20 -28.72 -4.26
C LEU A 189 -4.55 -30.08 -4.57
N GLY A 190 -4.91 -30.71 -5.69
CA GLY A 190 -4.32 -31.98 -6.14
C GLY A 190 -2.85 -31.88 -6.58
N GLN A 191 -2.33 -30.67 -6.80
CA GLN A 191 -0.92 -30.42 -7.14
C GLN A 191 -0.06 -30.07 -5.92
N LEU A 192 -0.69 -29.71 -4.79
CA LEU A 192 0.05 -29.39 -3.57
C LEU A 192 0.50 -30.67 -2.86
N PRO A 193 1.64 -30.65 -2.14
CA PRO A 193 2.07 -31.80 -1.35
C PRO A 193 0.98 -32.22 -0.37
N GLU A 194 0.59 -33.49 -0.45
CA GLU A 194 -0.41 -34.09 0.42
C GLU A 194 -0.03 -33.87 1.89
N ASN A 195 -1.01 -33.66 2.76
CA ASN A 195 -0.82 -33.41 4.18
C ASN A 195 0.08 -32.20 4.53
N SER A 196 0.39 -31.31 3.57
CA SER A 196 1.00 -30.02 3.92
C SER A 196 -0.01 -29.12 4.65
N ALA A 197 0.48 -28.20 5.49
CA ALA A 197 -0.39 -27.28 6.22
C ALA A 197 -1.24 -26.40 5.27
N LYS A 198 -0.66 -25.97 4.13
CA LYS A 198 -1.34 -25.23 3.08
C LYS A 198 -2.41 -26.06 2.37
N ALA A 199 -2.11 -27.32 2.00
CA ALA A 199 -3.10 -28.21 1.38
C ALA A 199 -4.28 -28.49 2.32
N ARG A 200 -4.03 -28.76 3.61
CA ARG A 200 -5.11 -28.94 4.60
C ARG A 200 -5.96 -27.68 4.78
N ALA A 201 -5.34 -26.50 4.82
CA ALA A 201 -6.05 -25.23 4.95
C ALA A 201 -6.91 -24.95 3.70
N LEU A 202 -6.35 -25.13 2.50
CA LEU A 202 -7.06 -24.94 1.24
C LEU A 202 -8.23 -25.92 1.12
N LYS A 203 -8.01 -27.21 1.42
CA LYS A 203 -9.07 -28.22 1.46
C LYS A 203 -10.20 -27.79 2.39
N LYS A 204 -9.88 -27.32 3.60
CA LYS A 204 -10.87 -26.86 4.57
C LYS A 204 -11.69 -25.68 4.04
N ALA A 205 -11.08 -24.76 3.29
CA ALA A 205 -11.79 -23.63 2.66
C ALA A 205 -12.71 -24.10 1.53
N ILE A 206 -12.24 -25.00 0.67
CA ILE A 206 -13.03 -25.63 -0.40
C ILE A 206 -14.24 -26.37 0.18
N ASP A 207 -14.04 -27.24 1.17
CA ASP A 207 -15.11 -28.02 1.79
C ASP A 207 -16.20 -27.12 2.39
N ARG A 208 -15.79 -26.01 3.03
CA ARG A 208 -16.71 -25.00 3.57
C ARG A 208 -17.51 -24.29 2.47
N GLN A 209 -16.86 -23.94 1.36
CA GLN A 209 -17.55 -23.30 0.23
C GLN A 209 -18.57 -24.25 -0.40
N MET A 210 -18.21 -25.51 -0.59
CA MET A 210 -19.12 -26.53 -1.11
C MET A 210 -20.33 -26.73 -0.20
N ALA A 211 -20.14 -26.73 1.13
CA ALA A 211 -21.24 -26.82 2.07
C ALA A 211 -22.20 -25.61 2.01
N ARG A 212 -21.69 -24.41 1.71
CA ARG A 212 -22.52 -23.20 1.53
C ARG A 212 -23.33 -23.21 0.23
N ASN A 213 -22.84 -23.88 -0.80
CA ASN A 213 -23.49 -23.96 -2.11
C ASN A 213 -24.49 -25.12 -2.24
N LYS A 214 -24.72 -25.90 -1.17
CA LYS A 214 -25.78 -26.91 -1.18
C LYS A 214 -27.15 -26.21 -1.07
N PRO A 215 -28.09 -26.48 -2.00
CA PRO A 215 -29.42 -25.90 -1.98
C PRO A 215 -30.24 -26.37 -0.77
#